data_AF-A0A9D6RTC5-F1
#
_entry.id   AF-A0A9D6RTC5-F1
#
_cell.length_a   1.000
_cell.length_b   1.000
_cell.length_c   1.000
_cell.angle_alpha   90.00
_cell.angle_beta   90.00
_cell.angle_gamma   90.00
#
_symmetry.space_group_name_H-M   'P 1'
#
loop_
_entity.id
_entity.type
_entity.pdbx_description
1 polymer ?
#
loop_
_entity_poly.entity_id
_entity_poly.type
_entity_poly.pdbx_seq_one_letter_code
_entity_poly.pdbx_strand_id
1 'polypeptide(L)' 'MPLSAYIFLETEAGKTPAVAKKVARIQGVKQAHVVTGPYDVIAFVEAE' A
#
# COMPACT_ATOMS: atom_id res chain seq x y z
N MET A 1 13.90 -15.12 -8.55
CA MET A 1 13.67 -14.31 -7.34
C MET A 1 12.67 -13.25 -7.74
N PRO A 2 11.43 -13.25 -7.19
CA PRO A 2 10.46 -12.24 -7.55
C PRO A 2 10.96 -10.84 -7.15
N LEU A 3 10.72 -9.85 -8.01
CA LEU A 3 11.02 -8.45 -7.72
C LEU A 3 10.12 -7.99 -6.58
N SER A 4 10.73 -7.57 -5.47
CA SER A 4 10.03 -7.11 -4.28
C SER A 4 10.22 -5.61 -4.10
N ALA A 5 9.15 -4.89 -3.72
CA ALA A 5 9.22 -3.45 -3.48
C ALA A 5 8.30 -3.00 -2.34
N TYR A 6 8.66 -1.87 -1.71
CA TYR A 6 7.80 -1.13 -0.80
C TYR A 6 7.35 0.16 -1.48
N ILE A 7 6.04 0.40 -1.47
CA ILE A 7 5.42 1.59 -2.05
C ILE A 7 4.83 2.41 -0.90
N PHE A 8 5.20 3.69 -0.86
CA PHE A 8 4.73 4.66 0.12
C PHE A 8 3.67 5.53 -0.56
N LEU A 9 2.48 5.60 0.02
CA LEU A 9 1.34 6.30 -0.57
C LEU A 9 0.90 7.45 0.34
N GLU A 10 0.69 8.60 -0.28
CA GLU A 10 -0.07 9.72 0.29
C GLU A 10 -1.48 9.71 -0.32
N THR A 11 -2.47 10.02 0.50
CA THR A 11 -3.88 10.01 0.15
C THR A 11 -4.53 11.33 0.50
N GLU A 12 -5.63 11.66 -0.16
CA GLU A 12 -6.43 12.80 0.29
C GLU A 12 -7.02 12.55 1.68
N ALA A 13 -7.20 13.62 2.45
CA ALA A 13 -7.73 13.56 3.81
C ALA A 13 -9.04 12.76 3.89
N GLY A 14 -9.10 11.82 4.85
CA GLY A 14 -10.26 10.96 5.08
C GLY A 14 -10.40 9.76 4.12
N LYS A 15 -9.59 9.66 3.06
CA LYS A 15 -9.65 8.53 2.11
C LYS A 15 -8.72 7.37 2.48
N THR A 16 -7.78 7.57 3.41
CA THR A 16 -6.74 6.59 3.78
C THR A 16 -7.26 5.16 3.98
N PRO A 17 -8.30 4.89 4.79
CA PRO A 17 -8.74 3.51 5.03
C PRO A 17 -9.37 2.86 3.79
N ALA A 18 -10.05 3.66 2.95
CA ALA A 18 -10.66 3.17 1.72
C ALA A 18 -9.59 2.88 0.65
N VAL A 19 -8.58 3.73 0.55
CA VAL A 19 -7.44 3.52 -0.36
C VAL A 19 -6.65 2.28 0.04
N ALA A 20 -6.29 2.12 1.32
CA ALA A 20 -5.58 0.94 1.80
C ALA A 20 -6.33 -0.37 1.44
N LYS A 21 -7.65 -0.41 1.62
CA LYS A 21 -8.50 -1.55 1.24
C LYS A 21 -8.51 -1.82 -0.27
N LYS A 22 -8.47 -0.77 -1.10
CA LYS A 22 -8.41 -0.93 -2.55
C LYS A 22 -7.04 -1.42 -2.99
N VAL A 23 -5.96 -0.86 -2.44
CA VAL A 23 -4.57 -1.24 -2.73
C VAL A 23 -4.33 -2.70 -2.35
N ALA A 24 -4.81 -3.15 -1.19
CA ALA A 24 -4.70 -4.54 -0.75
C ALA A 24 -5.34 -5.58 -1.71
N ARG A 25 -6.20 -5.15 -2.64
CA ARG A 25 -6.86 -6.02 -3.62
C ARG A 25 -6.16 -6.03 -4.98
N ILE A 26 -5.13 -5.21 -5.17
CA ILE A 26 -4.36 -5.15 -6.41
C ILE A 26 -3.49 -6.40 -6.50
N GLN A 27 -3.49 -7.06 -7.65
CA GLN A 27 -2.63 -8.22 -7.90
C GLN A 27 -1.16 -7.85 -7.70
N GLY A 28 -0.42 -8.71 -6.98
CA GLY A 28 0.98 -8.46 -6.63
C GLY A 28 1.16 -7.74 -5.29
N VAL A 29 0.13 -7.08 -4.75
CA VAL A 29 0.19 -6.53 -3.38
C VAL A 29 0.04 -7.66 -2.37
N LYS A 30 1.06 -7.83 -1.52
CA LYS A 30 1.07 -8.82 -0.45
C LYS A 30 0.54 -8.25 0.85
N GLN A 31 0.83 -6.98 1.13
CA GLN A 31 0.39 -6.28 2.33
C GLN A 31 0.16 -4.80 2.02
N ALA A 32 -0.83 -4.20 2.68
CA ALA A 32 -1.04 -2.75 2.65
C ALA A 32 -1.53 -2.30 4.03
N HIS A 33 -0.75 -1.46 4.70
CA HIS A 33 -0.99 -1.02 6.06
C HIS A 33 -1.16 0.49 6.13
N VAL A 34 -2.21 0.93 6.80
CA VAL A 34 -2.34 2.33 7.22
C VAL A 34 -1.32 2.56 8.33
N VAL A 35 -0.52 3.62 8.22
CA VAL A 35 0.53 3.93 9.19
C VAL A 35 0.33 5.34 9.74
N THR A 36 0.81 5.55 10.96
CA THR A 36 0.96 6.90 11.51
C THR A 36 2.35 7.40 11.11
N GLY A 37 2.43 8.35 10.18
CA GLY A 37 3.71 8.84 9.65
C GLY A 37 3.55 9.93 8.60
N PRO A 38 4.64 10.27 7.87
CA PRO A 38 4.58 11.23 6.76
C PRO A 38 3.80 10.69 5.56
N TYR A 39 3.56 9.38 5.53
CA TYR A 39 2.73 8.71 4.54
C TYR A 39 1.52 8.08 5.20
N ASP A 40 0.48 7.88 4.41
CA ASP A 40 -0.79 7.35 4.90
C ASP A 40 -0.84 5.82 4.83
N VAL A 41 -0.23 5.23 3.80
CA VAL A 41 -0.22 3.77 3.58
C VAL A 41 1.15 3.32 3.10
N ILE A 42 1.61 2.17 3.62
CA ILE A 42 2.76 1.44 3.09
C ILE A 42 2.29 0.10 2.54
N ALA A 43 2.62 -0.17 1.28
CA ALA A 43 2.30 -1.43 0.60
C ALA A 43 3.58 -2.22 0.30
N PHE A 44 3.52 -3.53 0.55
CA PHE A 44 4.55 -4.49 0.13
C PHE A 44 4.05 -5.25 -1.10
N VAL A 45 4.84 -5.26 -2.16
CA VAL A 45 4.49 -5.87 -3.44
C VAL A 45 5.56 -6.85 -3.90
N GLU A 46 5.12 -7.91 -4.58
CA GLU A 46 5.98 -8.85 -5.30
C GLU A 46 5.46 -9.06 -6.72
N ALA A 47 6.36 -9.02 -7.70
CA ALA A 47 6.10 -9.33 -9.10
C ALA A 47 7.10 -10.40 -9.59
N GLU A 48 6.68 -11.25 -10.52
CA GLU A 48 7.57 -12.21 -11.20
C GLU A 48 8.44 -11.53 -12.25
#